data_AF-A0A512IHY5-F1
#
_entry.id   AF-A0A512IHY5-F1
#
_cell.length_a   1.000
_cell.length_b   1.000
_cell.length_c   1.000
_cell.angle_alpha   90.00
_cell.angle_beta   90.00
_cell.angle_gamma   90.00
#
_symmetry.space_group_name_H-M   'P 1'
#
loop_
_entity.id
_entity.type
_entity.pdbx_description
1 polymer ?
#
loop_
_entity_poly.entity_id
_entity_poly.type
_entity_poly.pdbx_seq_one_letter_code
_entity_poly.pdbx_strand_id
1 'polypeptide(L)' 'MKEYTPPKLFGQRVALNMRVKPAQHRRVAERAAALGLSQADYVGALVDRDYGLPNLIDDRQNQDKDQLPLDH' A
#
# COMPACT_ATOMS: atom_id res chain seq x y z
N MET A 1 -13.03 23.81 -8.57
CA MET A 1 -12.90 22.46 -7.98
C MET A 1 -14.02 22.27 -6.98
N LYS A 2 -14.66 21.10 -6.91
CA LYS A 2 -15.53 20.79 -5.77
C LYS A 2 -14.64 20.65 -4.54
N GLU A 3 -15.03 21.29 -3.45
CA GLU A 3 -14.38 21.12 -2.15
C GLU A 3 -14.44 19.65 -1.74
N TYR A 4 -13.34 19.12 -1.21
CA TYR A 4 -13.27 17.73 -0.79
C TYR A 4 -14.07 17.54 0.49
N THR A 5 -15.05 16.63 0.47
CA THR A 5 -15.77 16.21 1.67
C THR A 5 -15.31 14.81 2.07
N PRO A 6 -14.61 14.64 3.20
CA PRO A 6 -14.13 13.33 3.62
C PRO A 6 -15.29 12.39 3.93
N PRO A 7 -15.23 11.11 3.50
CA PRO A 7 -16.22 10.10 3.88
C PRO A 7 -16.25 9.84 5.39
N LYS A 8 -17.30 9.15 5.85
CA LYS A 8 -17.38 8.70 7.26
C LYS A 8 -16.22 7.77 7.60
N LEU A 9 -15.63 8.01 8.76
CA LEU A 9 -14.59 7.16 9.32
C LEU A 9 -15.16 5.83 9.83
N PHE A 10 -14.39 4.77 9.61
CA PHE A 10 -14.51 3.46 10.22
C PHE A 10 -13.23 3.24 11.05
N GLY A 11 -13.29 3.60 12.34
CA GLY A 11 -12.08 3.74 13.16
C GLY A 11 -11.21 4.90 12.63
N GLN A 12 -9.98 4.61 12.21
CA GLN A 12 -9.05 5.58 11.62
C GLN A 12 -9.02 5.56 10.08
N ARG A 13 -9.94 4.83 9.43
CA ARG A 13 -9.93 4.60 7.97
C ARG A 13 -11.19 5.13 7.30
N VAL A 14 -11.10 5.51 6.04
CA VAL A 14 -12.25 5.80 5.16
C VAL A 14 -12.35 4.75 4.06
N ALA A 15 -13.58 4.43 3.64
CA ALA A 15 -13.78 3.52 2.51
C ALA A 15 -13.38 4.20 1.19
N LEU A 16 -12.48 3.55 0.43
CA LEU A 16 -12.10 3.96 -0.92
C LEU A 16 -12.83 3.07 -1.93
N ASN A 17 -13.99 3.53 -2.40
CA ASN A 17 -14.77 2.81 -3.40
C ASN A 17 -14.13 2.98 -4.78
N MET A 18 -13.56 1.90 -5.32
CA MET A 18 -12.93 1.93 -6.64
C MET A 18 -13.33 0.73 -7.52
N ARG A 19 -13.33 0.95 -8.83
CA ARG A 19 -13.40 -0.11 -9.85
C ARG A 19 -12.08 -0.12 -10.59
N VAL A 20 -11.46 -1.29 -10.72
CA VAL A 20 -10.18 -1.46 -11.41
C VAL A 20 -10.31 -2.52 -12.50
N LYS A 21 -9.38 -2.53 -13.45
CA LYS A 21 -9.33 -3.58 -14.48
C LYS A 21 -8.99 -4.93 -13.83
N PRO A 22 -9.45 -6.07 -14.37
CA PRO A 22 -9.14 -7.40 -13.83
C PRO A 22 -7.64 -7.65 -13.65
N ALA A 23 -6.81 -7.20 -14.61
CA ALA A 23 -5.36 -7.30 -14.53
C ALA A 23 -4.76 -6.50 -13.36
N GLN A 24 -5.32 -5.32 -13.06
CA GLN A 24 -4.87 -4.51 -11.91
C GLN A 24 -5.26 -5.17 -10.60
N HIS A 25 -6.49 -5.68 -10.49
CA HIS A 25 -6.94 -6.44 -9.32
C HIS A 25 -6.00 -7.62 -9.03
N ARG A 26 -5.68 -8.43 -10.06
CA ARG A 26 -4.74 -9.56 -9.92
C ARG A 26 -3.36 -9.10 -9.42
N ARG A 27 -2.79 -8.04 -10.03
CA ARG A 27 -1.48 -7.51 -9.62
C ARG A 27 -1.47 -7.01 -8.17
N VAL A 28 -2.55 -6.35 -7.74
CA VAL A 28 -2.71 -5.90 -6.34
C VAL A 28 -2.76 -7.09 -5.41
N ALA A 29 -3.57 -8.12 -5.73
CA ALA A 29 -3.68 -9.32 -4.91
C ALA A 29 -2.32 -10.04 -4.76
N GLU A 30 -1.61 -10.26 -5.86
CA GLU A 30 -0.30 -10.95 -5.87
C GLU A 30 0.76 -10.14 -5.11
N ARG A 31 0.85 -8.83 -5.34
CA ARG A 31 1.87 -7.99 -4.69
C ARG A 31 1.60 -7.74 -3.21
N ALA A 32 0.34 -7.51 -2.83
CA ALA A 32 -0.03 -7.38 -1.43
C ALA A 32 0.29 -8.67 -0.66
N ALA A 33 -0.06 -9.83 -1.24
CA ALA A 33 0.27 -11.13 -0.64
C ALA A 33 1.79 -11.34 -0.48
N ALA A 34 2.57 -11.06 -1.52
CA ALA A 34 4.04 -11.19 -1.49
C ALA A 34 4.68 -10.29 -0.42
N LEU A 35 4.09 -9.14 -0.15
CA LEU A 35 4.56 -8.20 0.87
C LEU A 35 3.93 -8.44 2.24
N GLY A 36 3.03 -9.43 2.42
CA GLY A 36 2.32 -9.65 3.68
C GLY A 36 1.42 -8.48 4.10
N LEU A 37 0.80 -7.81 3.13
CA LEU A 37 -0.11 -6.67 3.31
C LEU A 37 -1.53 -7.04 2.90
N SER A 38 -2.53 -6.35 3.45
CA SER A 38 -3.86 -6.37 2.83
C SER A 38 -3.85 -5.61 1.51
N GLN A 39 -4.78 -5.91 0.60
CA GLN A 39 -4.89 -5.17 -0.67
C GLN A 39 -5.13 -3.67 -0.45
N ALA A 40 -5.88 -3.31 0.60
CA ALA A 40 -6.13 -1.92 0.96
C ALA A 40 -4.85 -1.22 1.44
N ASP A 41 -4.05 -1.89 2.27
CA ASP A 41 -2.77 -1.34 2.75
C ASP A 41 -1.77 -1.18 1.60
N TYR A 42 -1.73 -2.14 0.67
CA TYR A 42 -0.87 -2.04 -0.52
C TYR A 42 -1.27 -0.84 -1.40
N VAL A 43 -2.57 -0.63 -1.64
CA VAL A 43 -3.04 0.54 -2.41
C VAL A 43 -2.76 1.85 -1.66
N GLY A 44 -2.97 1.89 -0.34
CA GLY A 44 -2.61 3.05 0.48
C GLY A 44 -1.12 3.38 0.40
N ALA A 45 -0.26 2.37 0.54
CA ALA A 45 1.18 2.55 0.43
C ALA A 45 1.63 3.01 -0.97
N LEU A 46 0.94 2.58 -2.04
CA LEU A 46 1.20 3.12 -3.38
C LEU A 46 0.83 4.60 -3.50
N VAL A 47 -0.25 5.04 -2.84
CA VAL A 47 -0.60 6.46 -2.80
C VAL A 47 0.47 7.24 -2.03
N ASP A 48 0.83 6.81 -0.84
CA ASP A 48 1.87 7.49 -0.03
C ASP A 48 3.21 7.56 -0.78
N ARG A 49 3.59 6.48 -1.47
CA ARG A 49 4.78 6.43 -2.34
C ARG A 49 4.71 7.44 -3.49
N ASP A 50 3.55 7.62 -4.12
CA ASP A 50 3.36 8.61 -5.21
C ASP A 50 3.55 10.05 -4.72
N TYR A 51 3.18 10.33 -3.47
CA TYR A 51 3.42 11.61 -2.80
C TYR A 51 4.84 11.74 -2.19
N GLY A 52 5.70 10.73 -2.32
CA GLY A 52 7.04 10.72 -1.72
C GLY A 52 7.01 10.63 -0.18
N LEU A 53 5.93 10.10 0.39
CA LEU A 53 5.78 9.89 1.83
C LEU A 53 6.31 8.50 2.25
N PRO A 54 6.68 8.32 3.54
CA PRO A 54 7.01 7.01 4.10
C PRO A 54 5.87 6.01 3.86
N ASN A 55 6.20 4.78 3.47
CA ASN A 55 5.20 3.80 3.07
C ASN A 55 5.64 2.36 3.35
N LEU A 56 4.64 1.50 3.55
CA LEU A 56 4.86 0.10 3.94
C LEU A 56 5.55 -0.78 2.88
N ILE A 57 5.58 -0.35 1.61
CA ILE A 57 6.24 -1.12 0.54
C ILE A 57 7.75 -0.96 0.67
N ASP A 58 8.21 0.29 0.75
CA ASP A 58 9.64 0.59 0.75
C ASP A 58 10.28 0.31 2.13
N ASP A 59 9.53 0.52 3.23
CA ASP A 59 10.00 0.22 4.58
C ASP A 59 10.31 -1.28 4.76
N ARG A 60 9.44 -2.17 4.27
CA ARG A 60 9.67 -3.63 4.36
C ARG A 60 10.81 -4.09 3.47
N GLN A 61 10.94 -3.53 2.27
CA GLN A 61 12.07 -3.85 1.39
C GLN A 61 13.42 -3.46 1.99
N ASN A 62 13.46 -2.43 2.83
CA ASN A 62 14.67 -2.08 3.56
C ASN A 62 14.95 -3.06 4.71
N GLN A 63 13.91 -3.53 5.43
CA GLN A 63 14.07 -4.55 6.48
C GLN A 63 14.61 -5.89 5.95
N ASP A 64 14.20 -6.31 4.75
CA ASP A 64 14.72 -7.53 4.12
C ASP A 64 16.18 -7.37 3.64
N LYS A 65 16.61 -6.15 3.29
CA LYS A 65 17.99 -5.87 2.88
C LYS A 65 18.96 -5.87 4.05
N ASP A 66 18.52 -5.41 5.22
CA ASP A 66 19.33 -5.39 6.45
C ASP A 66 19.53 -6.79 7.07
N GLN A 67 18.91 -7.84 6.51
CA GLN A 67 19.06 -9.24 6.92
C GLN A 67 20.03 -10.06 6.04
N LEU A 68 20.79 -9.42 5.14
CA LEU A 68 21.91 -10.09 4.49
C LEU A 68 22.92 -10.56 5.55
N PRO A 69 23.33 -11.84 5.58
CA PRO A 69 24.30 -12.30 6.56
C PRO A 69 25.60 -11.53 6.35
N LEU A 70 26.13 -10.95 7.43
CA LEU A 70 27.52 -10.52 7.49
C LEU A 70 28.38 -11.78 7.34
N ASP A 71 28.88 -12.04 6.14
CA ASP A 71 29.97 -13.00 5.93
C ASP A 71 31.19 -12.46 6.71
N HIS A 72 31.48 -13.09 7.85
CA HIS A 72 32.70 -12.94 8.63
C HIS A 72 33.77 -13.95 8.20
#